data_AF-A0A1G4PQY9-F1
#
_entry.id   AF-A0A1G4PQY9-F1
#
_cell.length_a   1.000
_cell.length_b   1.000
_cell.length_c   1.000
_cell.angle_alpha   90.00
_cell.angle_beta   90.00
_cell.angle_gamma   90.00
#
_symmetry.space_group_name_H-M   'P 1'
#
loop_
_entity.id
_entity.type
_entity.pdbx_description
1 polymer ?
#
loop_
_entity_poly.entity_id
_entity_poly.type
_entity_poly.pdbx_seq_one_letter_code
_entity_poly.pdbx_strand_id
1 'polypeptide(L)' 'MGFTQFFTIYLRDGSVISFIKPYNFYDRGIIEKCMENAANDEIVTIRNGDGEDLLIPKKNILFVKLRIEEGG' A
#
# COMPACT_ATOMS: atom_id res chain seq x y z
N MET A 1 3.66 4.51 23.06
CA MET A 1 2.63 4.87 22.08
C MET A 1 3.27 4.85 20.71
N GLY A 2 2.89 3.89 19.86
CA GLY A 2 3.53 3.65 18.56
C GLY A 2 2.78 4.35 17.43
N PHE A 3 3.45 4.63 16.32
CA PHE A 3 2.81 5.14 15.11
C PHE A 3 2.10 3.99 14.37
N THR A 4 0.93 4.27 13.82
CA THR A 4 0.20 3.38 12.91
C THR A 4 0.17 3.97 11.51
N GLN A 5 0.10 3.09 10.52
CA GLN A 5 -0.01 3.49 9.13
C GLN A 5 -1.26 2.87 8.49
N PHE A 6 -2.04 3.74 7.86
CA PHE A 6 -3.24 3.41 7.11
C PHE A 6 -2.90 3.39 5.64
N PHE A 7 -3.11 2.24 5.01
CA PHE A 7 -3.00 2.06 3.57
C PHE A 7 -4.37 2.11 2.95
N THR A 8 -4.47 2.82 1.84
CA THR A 8 -5.67 2.83 1.00
C THR A 8 -5.24 2.74 -0.45
N ILE A 9 -5.62 1.65 -1.12
CA ILE A 9 -5.31 1.36 -2.51
C ILE A 9 -6.60 1.56 -3.30
N TYR A 10 -6.58 2.52 -4.22
CA TYR A 10 -7.69 2.76 -5.13
C TYR A 10 -7.41 2.00 -6.43
N LEU A 11 -8.34 1.14 -6.82
CA LEU A 11 -8.26 0.35 -8.04
C LEU A 11 -9.01 1.03 -9.20
N ARG A 12 -8.63 0.70 -10.42
CA ARG A 12 -9.22 1.28 -11.65
C ARG A 12 -10.67 0.86 -11.88
N ASP A 13 -11.10 -0.25 -11.28
CA ASP A 13 -12.49 -0.71 -11.32
C ASP A 13 -13.40 0.02 -10.30
N GLY A 14 -12.83 0.97 -9.54
CA GLY A 14 -13.54 1.74 -8.52
C GLY A 14 -13.56 1.10 -7.15
N SER A 15 -13.04 -0.13 -7.00
CA SER A 15 -12.91 -0.77 -5.69
C SER A 15 -11.77 -0.15 -4.87
N VAL A 16 -11.87 -0.31 -3.54
CA VAL A 16 -10.91 0.24 -2.59
C VAL A 16 -10.49 -0.87 -1.62
N ILE A 17 -9.18 -1.03 -1.45
CA ILE A 17 -8.59 -1.95 -0.46
C ILE A 17 -7.92 -1.10 0.62
N SER A 18 -8.29 -1.31 1.89
CA SER A 18 -7.74 -0.57 3.01
C SER A 18 -7.34 -1.48 4.16
N PHE A 19 -6.18 -1.24 4.75
CA PHE A 19 -5.70 -1.96 5.92
C PHE A 19 -4.77 -1.08 6.76
N ILE A 20 -4.59 -1.48 8.01
CA ILE A 20 -3.74 -0.79 8.99
C ILE A 20 -2.58 -1.71 9.34
N LYS A 21 -1.37 -1.16 9.48
CA LYS A 21 -0.24 -1.91 10.03
C LYS A 21 0.64 -1.01 10.92
N PRO A 22 1.53 -1.58 11.75
CA PRO A 22 2.51 -0.80 12.50
C PRO A 22 3.36 0.05 11.57
N TYR A 23 3.65 1.30 11.93
CA TYR A 23 4.44 2.21 11.09
C TYR A 23 5.81 1.64 10.73
N ASN A 24 6.17 1.74 9.45
CA ASN A 24 7.49 1.45 8.95
C ASN A 24 7.91 2.56 7.99
N PHE A 25 9.01 3.23 8.33
CA PHE A 25 9.56 4.37 7.60
C PHE A 25 9.85 4.06 6.12
N TYR A 26 10.20 2.81 5.80
CA TYR A 26 10.60 2.42 4.45
C TYR A 26 9.42 2.14 3.52
N ASP A 27 8.21 1.93 4.03
CA ASP A 27 7.06 1.52 3.20
C ASP A 27 6.70 2.57 2.15
N ARG A 28 6.81 3.86 2.49
CA ARG A 28 6.52 4.93 1.52
C ARG A 28 7.46 4.88 0.32
N GLY A 29 8.77 4.80 0.57
CA GLY A 29 9.76 4.76 -0.51
C GLY A 29 9.69 3.47 -1.32
N ILE A 30 9.37 2.34 -0.68
CA ILE A 30 9.18 1.06 -1.37
C ILE A 30 7.95 1.14 -2.29
N ILE A 31 6.82 1.69 -1.82
CA ILE A 31 5.61 1.80 -2.64
C ILE A 31 5.77 2.80 -3.75
N GLU A 32 6.36 3.98 -3.51
CA GLU A 32 6.65 4.95 -4.56
C GLU A 32 7.54 4.30 -5.63
N LYS A 33 8.61 3.61 -5.22
CA LYS A 33 9.50 2.90 -6.15
C LYS A 33 8.79 1.79 -6.92
N CYS A 34 7.95 0.98 -6.26
CA CYS A 34 7.16 -0.07 -6.89
C CYS A 34 6.11 0.51 -7.83
N MET A 35 5.53 1.67 -7.52
CA MET A 35 4.49 2.28 -8.34
C MET A 35 5.05 3.03 -9.56
N GLU A 36 6.25 3.61 -9.45
CA GLU A 36 6.90 4.36 -10.53
C GLU A 36 7.68 3.46 -11.50
N ASN A 37 8.34 2.41 -11.00
CA ASN A 37 9.24 1.59 -11.82
C ASN A 37 8.59 0.30 -12.34
N ALA A 38 7.45 -0.13 -11.78
CA ALA A 38 6.81 -1.35 -12.24
C ALA A 38 6.15 -1.16 -13.60
N ALA A 39 6.41 -2.09 -14.52
CA ALA A 39 5.66 -2.18 -15.76
C ALA A 39 4.17 -2.48 -15.46
N ASN A 40 3.27 -2.09 -16.36
CA ASN A 40 1.82 -2.24 -16.12
C ASN A 40 1.38 -3.70 -15.92
N ASP A 41 2.12 -4.64 -16.48
CA ASP A 41 1.91 -6.09 -16.39
C ASP A 41 2.55 -6.73 -15.14
N GLU A 42 3.36 -6.00 -14.38
CA GLU A 42 3.96 -6.52 -13.14
C GLU A 42 2.94 -6.62 -11.99
N ILE A 43 3.23 -7.53 -11.06
CA ILE A 43 2.47 -7.68 -9.82
C ILE A 43 3.13 -6.83 -8.74
N VAL A 44 2.36 -5.94 -8.13
CA VAL A 44 2.74 -5.21 -6.93
C VAL A 44 2.35 -6.04 -5.71
N THR A 45 3.33 -6.33 -4.87
CA THR A 45 3.13 -7.06 -3.61
C THR A 45 3.11 -6.08 -2.45
N ILE A 46 2.04 -6.09 -1.65
CA ILE A 46 1.90 -5.24 -0.48
C ILE A 46 1.51 -6.09 0.73
N ARG A 47 2.36 -6.10 1.76
CA ARG A 47 2.06 -6.83 3.01
C ARG A 47 1.11 -6.04 3.92
N ASN A 48 0.01 -6.66 4.32
CA ASN A 48 -0.98 -6.08 5.22
C ASN A 48 -0.54 -6.16 6.71
N GLY A 49 -1.40 -5.71 7.62
CA GLY A 49 -1.15 -5.75 9.07
C GLY A 49 -1.15 -7.15 9.68
N ASP A 50 -1.83 -8.09 9.04
CA ASP A 50 -1.94 -9.49 9.46
C ASP A 50 -0.77 -10.35 8.95
N GLY A 51 0.13 -9.77 8.16
CA GLY A 51 1.28 -10.45 7.58
C GLY A 51 1.01 -11.15 6.25
N GLU A 52 -0.18 -10.96 5.68
CA GLU A 52 -0.55 -11.50 4.37
C GLU A 52 -0.06 -10.60 3.23
N ASP A 53 0.35 -11.23 2.13
CA ASP A 53 0.85 -10.53 0.95
C ASP A 53 -0.30 -10.33 -0.06
N LEU A 54 -0.70 -9.07 -0.26
CA LEU A 54 -1.65 -8.66 -1.29
C LEU A 54 -0.93 -8.55 -2.63
N LEU A 55 -1.35 -9.36 -3.61
CA LEU A 55 -0.80 -9.38 -4.96
C LEU A 55 -1.76 -8.66 -5.90
N ILE A 56 -1.38 -7.47 -6.38
CA ILE A 56 -2.24 -6.63 -7.22
C ILE A 56 -1.50 -6.29 -8.51
N PRO A 57 -2.04 -6.63 -9.70
CA PRO A 57 -1.47 -6.19 -10.97
C PRO A 57 -1.35 -4.66 -11.03
N LYS A 58 -0.18 -4.14 -11.41
CA LYS A 58 0.08 -2.70 -11.44
C LYS A 58 -0.92 -1.93 -12.29
N LYS A 59 -1.32 -2.49 -13.44
CA LYS A 59 -2.37 -1.93 -14.32
C LYS A 59 -3.70 -1.70 -13.60
N ASN A 60 -4.02 -2.47 -12.56
CA ASN A 60 -5.27 -2.34 -11.82
C ASN A 60 -5.20 -1.25 -10.75
N ILE A 61 -4.01 -0.79 -10.36
CA ILE A 61 -3.85 0.25 -9.33
C ILE A 61 -3.97 1.62 -9.98
N LEU A 62 -4.89 2.44 -9.46
CA LEU A 62 -5.04 3.84 -9.83
C LEU A 62 -4.03 4.70 -9.03
N PHE A 63 -4.11 4.65 -7.70
CA PHE A 63 -3.14 5.27 -6.80
C PHE A 63 -3.19 4.62 -5.40
N VAL A 64 -2.13 4.85 -4.63
CA VAL A 64 -2.02 4.41 -3.22
C VAL A 64 -1.92 5.64 -2.34
N LYS A 65 -2.69 5.67 -1.25
CA LYS A 65 -2.66 6.70 -0.23
C LYS A 65 -2.17 6.10 1.08
N LEU A 66 -1.23 6.80 1.70
CA LEU A 66 -0.61 6.45 2.98
C LEU A 66 -0.91 7.57 3.98
N ARG A 67 -1.43 7.22 5.16
CA ARG A 67 -1.64 8.16 6.27
C ARG A 67 -1.02 7.58 7.54
N ILE A 68 -0.27 8.40 8.26
CA ILE A 68 0.36 8.03 9.54
C ILE A 68 -0.43 8.71 10.65
N GLU A 69 -0.74 7.97 11.72
CA GLU A 69 -1.31 8.53 12.94
C GLU A 69 -0.48 8.11 14.16
N GLU A 70 -0.26 9.04 15.09
CA GLU A 70 0.25 8.72 16.42
C GLU A 70 -0.81 7.95 17.19
N GLY A 71 -0.48 6.74 17.64
CA GLY A 71 -1.34 6.03 18.58
C GLY A 71 -1.39 6.78 19.89
N GLY A 72 -2.56 7.33 20.23
CA GLY A 72 -2.82 7.99 21.51
C GLY A 72 -2.97 7.03 22.69
#